data_AF-R8BBN6-F1
#
_entry.id   AF-R8BBN6-F1
#
_cell.length_a   1.000
_cell.length_b   1.000
_cell.length_c   1.000
_cell.angle_alpha   90.00
_cell.angle_beta   90.00
_cell.angle_gamma   90.00
#
_symmetry.space_group_name_H-M   'P 1'
#
loop_
_entity.id
_entity.type
_entity.pdbx_description
1 polymer ?
#
loop_
_entity_poly.entity_id
_entity_poly.type
_entity_poly.pdbx_seq_one_letter_code
_entity_poly.pdbx_strand_id
1 'polypeptide(L)'
;MPDAANMPVLGLSNKAVDAVDDDQDMAPVNPEKDHNAVDPATVVRKSALDMDHPPFEDSLSRDTLWPEIEKLYGHGYEISCLAVSHDGKLIASACKASSINHAVIRLFETERWTEIRPPLTAHSLTTTRLRFSSDDQYLLSVGRDRQWVVFERDAGDAKKYDLAQADPKGHSRMILDAAWAPGEEQRAFATAGRDKQVKIWARKDGQEGSKFSLATTIKEQHPVTAVDFLQQSTKTDKLVLALGTEAGKISICILKQTDLSLEATVSIKTELALPKAVLQLAWRPVTTDGDYGESALAIAGEDGSLRIYQIKGL
;
A
#
# COMPACT_ATOMS: atom_id res chain seq x y z
N MET A 1 11.38 -10.72 18.74
CA MET A 1 12.11 -10.22 17.55
C MET A 1 13.24 -9.36 18.11
N PRO A 2 14.34 -9.14 17.37
CA PRO A 2 15.32 -8.14 17.77
C PRO A 2 14.65 -6.77 17.90
N ASP A 3 14.97 -6.06 18.98
CA ASP A 3 14.34 -4.76 19.32
C ASP A 3 15.13 -3.56 18.76
N ALA A 4 16.28 -3.81 18.11
CA ALA A 4 17.11 -2.79 17.48
C ALA A 4 17.91 -3.35 16.27
N ALA A 5 18.50 -2.45 15.49
CA ALA A 5 19.42 -2.81 14.41
C ALA A 5 20.56 -1.81 14.25
N ASN A 6 21.67 -2.27 13.67
CA ASN A 6 22.82 -1.43 13.35
C ASN A 6 23.18 -1.45 11.87
N MET A 7 23.66 -0.30 11.37
CA MET A 7 24.31 -0.22 10.07
C MET A 7 25.72 -0.79 10.14
N PRO A 8 26.06 -1.83 9.36
CA PRO A 8 27.44 -2.28 9.24
C PRO A 8 28.28 -1.24 8.48
N VAL A 9 29.58 -1.21 8.77
CA VAL A 9 30.58 -0.29 8.17
C VAL A 9 30.58 -0.30 6.63
N LEU A 10 30.10 -1.37 6.00
CA LEU A 10 30.03 -1.56 4.55
C LEU A 10 28.63 -1.30 3.93
N GLY A 11 27.63 -0.92 4.72
CA GLY A 11 26.32 -0.46 4.23
C GLY A 11 25.46 -1.47 3.47
N LEU A 12 25.72 -2.78 3.61
CA LEU A 12 25.07 -3.81 2.77
C LEU A 12 23.69 -4.28 3.29
N SER A 13 23.45 -4.26 4.60
CA SER A 13 22.20 -4.70 5.25
C SER A 13 22.24 -4.42 6.76
N ASN A 14 21.14 -3.94 7.35
CA ASN A 14 21.05 -3.69 8.80
C ASN A 14 21.06 -5.01 9.58
N LYS A 15 21.96 -5.14 10.54
CA LYS A 15 22.06 -6.33 11.39
C LYS A 15 21.21 -6.17 12.65
N ALA A 16 20.48 -7.23 13.00
CA ALA A 16 19.75 -7.35 14.26
C ALA A 16 20.69 -7.26 15.46
N VAL A 17 20.31 -6.44 16.44
CA VAL A 17 20.97 -6.36 17.75
C VAL A 17 19.91 -6.26 18.85
N ASP A 18 20.28 -6.65 20.07
CA ASP A 18 19.43 -6.47 21.24
C ASP A 18 19.73 -5.12 21.88
N ALA A 19 18.68 -4.35 22.20
CA ALA A 19 18.84 -3.10 22.94
C ALA A 19 19.22 -3.41 24.40
N VAL A 20 20.25 -2.74 24.92
CA VAL A 20 20.72 -2.95 26.29
C VAL A 20 20.01 -2.01 27.27
N ASP A 21 19.92 -2.44 28.53
CA ASP A 21 19.50 -1.57 29.63
C ASP A 21 20.60 -0.54 29.94
N ASP A 22 20.19 0.67 30.34
CA ASP A 22 21.11 1.79 30.56
C ASP A 22 22.13 1.54 31.67
N ASP A 23 21.81 0.65 32.62
CA ASP A 23 22.64 0.30 33.78
C ASP A 23 23.67 -0.80 33.48
N GLN A 24 23.73 -1.33 32.24
CA GLN A 24 24.71 -2.36 31.89
C GLN A 24 26.08 -1.74 31.55
N ASP A 25 27.04 -1.91 32.45
CA ASP A 25 28.45 -1.59 32.22
C ASP A 25 29.02 -2.48 31.10
N MET A 26 29.30 -1.89 29.93
CA MET A 26 30.00 -2.58 28.85
C MET A 26 31.48 -2.76 29.20
N ALA A 27 31.95 -4.01 29.22
CA ALA A 27 33.36 -4.31 29.41
C ALA A 27 34.21 -3.68 28.29
N PRO A 28 35.42 -3.16 28.59
CA PRO A 28 36.28 -2.56 27.57
C PRO A 28 36.67 -3.61 26.52
N VAL A 29 36.30 -3.32 25.27
CA VAL A 29 36.58 -4.18 24.11
C VAL A 29 38.09 -4.28 23.90
N ASN A 30 38.65 -5.50 23.96
CA ASN A 30 40.03 -5.76 23.59
C ASN A 30 40.10 -6.32 22.15
N PRO A 31 40.52 -5.51 21.16
CA PRO A 31 40.44 -5.85 19.74
C PRO A 31 41.32 -7.05 19.34
N GLU A 32 42.26 -7.50 20.20
CA GLU A 32 43.10 -8.68 19.94
C GLU A 32 42.51 -10.01 20.45
N LYS A 33 41.46 -9.98 21.30
CA LYS A 33 40.87 -11.20 21.90
C LYS A 33 39.40 -11.41 21.60
N ASP A 34 38.65 -10.34 21.35
CA ASP A 34 37.20 -10.42 21.18
C ASP A 34 36.79 -10.17 19.72
N HIS A 35 36.86 -11.21 18.89
CA HIS A 35 36.31 -11.19 17.52
C HIS A 35 34.79 -10.93 17.47
N ASN A 36 34.08 -11.05 18.60
CA ASN A 36 32.65 -10.79 18.74
C ASN A 36 32.33 -9.58 19.62
N ALA A 37 33.31 -8.75 19.98
CA ALA A 37 33.03 -7.56 20.79
C ALA A 37 32.15 -6.57 20.01
N VAL A 38 31.01 -6.22 20.60
CA VAL A 38 30.10 -5.20 20.07
C VAL A 38 30.71 -3.83 20.38
N ASP A 39 30.89 -3.00 19.35
CA ASP A 39 31.37 -1.63 19.52
C ASP A 39 30.36 -0.85 20.39
N PRO A 40 30.75 -0.28 21.54
CA PRO A 40 29.86 0.50 22.40
C PRO A 40 29.17 1.67 21.68
N ALA A 41 29.78 2.19 20.60
CA ALA A 41 29.18 3.25 19.79
C ALA A 41 28.01 2.78 18.92
N THR A 42 27.84 1.47 18.77
CA THR A 42 26.76 0.84 17.99
C THR A 42 25.67 0.27 18.89
N VAL A 43 25.79 0.36 20.21
CA VAL A 43 24.77 -0.22 21.08
C VAL A 43 23.56 0.70 21.20
N VAL A 44 22.38 0.18 20.84
CA VAL A 44 21.11 0.88 21.01
C VAL A 44 20.66 0.71 22.46
N ARG A 45 20.40 1.83 23.14
CA ARG A 45 19.89 1.85 24.52
C ARG A 45 18.37 1.95 24.52
N LYS A 46 17.71 1.29 25.48
CA LYS A 46 16.24 1.35 25.58
C LYS A 46 15.71 2.77 25.81
N SER A 47 16.42 3.62 26.55
CA SER A 47 16.02 5.02 26.72
C SER A 47 16.08 5.83 25.43
N ALA A 48 16.88 5.44 24.45
CA ALA A 48 16.96 6.12 23.16
C ALA A 48 15.71 5.88 22.29
N LEU A 49 14.94 4.84 22.61
CA LEU A 49 13.70 4.48 21.95
C LEU A 49 12.47 5.13 22.62
N ASP A 50 12.59 5.59 23.86
CA ASP A 50 11.51 6.21 24.63
C ASP A 50 11.62 7.74 24.56
N MET A 51 10.85 8.35 23.67
CA MET A 51 10.96 9.78 23.36
C MET A 51 9.61 10.51 23.54
N ASP A 52 9.61 11.57 24.34
CA ASP A 52 8.46 12.48 24.52
C ASP A 52 8.35 13.57 23.43
N HIS A 53 9.20 13.50 22.41
CA HIS A 53 9.24 14.45 21.30
C HIS A 53 9.55 13.74 19.97
N PRO A 54 9.25 14.37 18.82
CA PRO A 54 9.65 13.84 17.52
C PRO A 54 11.18 13.61 17.48
N PRO A 55 11.65 12.44 17.02
CA PRO A 55 13.07 12.11 17.05
C PRO A 55 13.87 13.05 16.15
N PHE A 56 15.09 13.37 16.57
CA PHE A 56 16.04 14.09 15.73
C PHE A 56 16.59 13.17 14.64
N GLU A 57 17.14 13.76 13.57
CA GLU A 57 17.71 13.00 12.45
C GLU A 57 18.79 12.00 12.90
N ASP A 58 19.64 12.41 13.83
CA ASP A 58 20.68 11.55 14.41
C ASP A 58 20.09 10.33 15.14
N SER A 59 19.04 10.53 15.95
CA SER A 59 18.34 9.45 16.67
C SER A 59 17.65 8.48 15.70
N LEU A 60 17.00 9.01 14.65
CA LEU A 60 16.39 8.17 13.62
C LEU A 60 17.43 7.27 12.95
N SER A 61 18.58 7.85 12.61
CA SER A 61 19.65 7.17 11.87
C SER A 61 20.42 6.11 12.67
N ARG A 62 20.27 6.07 14.00
CA ARG A 62 21.05 5.21 14.91
C ARG A 62 20.22 4.24 15.71
N ASP A 63 19.06 4.69 16.21
CA ASP A 63 18.31 3.93 17.21
C ASP A 63 17.04 3.32 16.61
N THR A 64 16.52 3.86 15.51
CA THR A 64 15.23 3.41 14.93
C THR A 64 15.36 2.51 13.70
N LEU A 65 16.55 1.95 13.45
CA LEU A 65 16.75 1.06 12.30
C LEU A 65 16.05 -0.27 12.50
N TRP A 66 15.47 -0.77 11.42
CA TRP A 66 14.90 -2.12 11.40
C TRP A 66 15.93 -3.10 10.81
N PRO A 67 16.08 -4.29 11.41
CA PRO A 67 16.95 -5.30 10.86
C PRO A 67 16.32 -5.89 9.60
N GLU A 68 17.15 -6.09 8.58
CA GLU A 68 16.69 -6.76 7.37
C GLU A 68 16.63 -8.27 7.65
N ILE A 69 15.45 -8.86 7.51
CA ILE A 69 15.23 -10.28 7.81
C ILE A 69 15.42 -11.12 6.54
N GLU A 70 14.95 -10.63 5.39
CA GLU A 70 14.91 -11.41 4.15
C GLU A 70 15.13 -10.58 2.88
N LYS A 71 15.67 -11.23 1.85
CA LYS A 71 15.83 -10.68 0.48
C LYS A 71 15.12 -11.55 -0.54
N LEU A 72 14.05 -11.02 -1.12
CA LEU A 72 13.31 -11.70 -2.18
C LEU A 72 13.89 -11.36 -3.56
N TYR A 73 14.16 -12.40 -4.34
CA TYR A 73 14.67 -12.28 -5.71
C TYR A 73 13.67 -12.85 -6.71
N GLY A 74 13.67 -12.31 -7.94
CA GLY A 74 12.87 -12.88 -9.04
C GLY A 74 12.58 -11.89 -10.16
N HIS A 75 12.38 -10.62 -9.84
CA HIS A 75 12.24 -9.56 -10.84
C HIS A 75 13.61 -9.15 -11.41
N GLY A 76 13.67 -8.91 -12.72
CA GLY A 76 14.88 -8.46 -13.42
C GLY A 76 15.02 -6.94 -13.55
N TYR A 77 14.05 -6.18 -13.02
CA TYR A 77 13.97 -4.72 -13.12
C TYR A 77 13.46 -4.13 -11.80
N GLU A 78 13.55 -2.80 -11.70
CA GLU A 78 13.04 -1.99 -10.59
C GLU A 78 11.59 -2.37 -10.24
N ILE A 79 11.33 -2.61 -8.96
CA ILE A 79 9.98 -2.87 -8.46
C ILE A 79 9.14 -1.61 -8.65
N SER A 80 7.97 -1.76 -9.26
CA SER A 80 7.05 -0.64 -9.52
C SER A 80 5.98 -0.52 -8.44
N CYS A 81 5.50 -1.65 -7.92
CA CYS A 81 4.49 -1.69 -6.86
C CYS A 81 4.50 -3.05 -6.15
N LEU A 82 3.95 -3.05 -4.94
CA LEU A 82 3.74 -4.24 -4.11
C LEU A 82 2.40 -4.14 -3.38
N ALA A 83 1.89 -5.30 -2.95
CA ALA A 83 0.77 -5.43 -2.04
C ALA A 83 0.98 -6.64 -1.14
N VAL A 84 0.45 -6.59 0.07
CA VAL A 84 0.47 -7.69 1.04
C VAL A 84 -0.98 -8.10 1.30
N SER A 85 -1.24 -9.40 1.39
CA SER A 85 -2.54 -9.90 1.81
C SER A 85 -2.82 -9.52 3.28
N HIS A 86 -4.08 -9.31 3.63
CA HIS A 86 -4.48 -8.94 4.98
C HIS A 86 -4.22 -10.08 5.98
N ASP A 87 -4.24 -11.33 5.53
CA ASP A 87 -3.79 -12.50 6.30
C ASP A 87 -2.27 -12.56 6.52
N GLY A 88 -1.51 -11.67 5.88
CA GLY A 88 -0.04 -11.56 6.00
C GLY A 88 0.73 -12.71 5.35
N LYS A 89 0.05 -13.63 4.64
CA LYS A 89 0.66 -14.86 4.10
C LYS A 89 1.26 -14.69 2.71
N LEU A 90 0.85 -13.65 1.98
CA LEU A 90 1.25 -13.45 0.59
C LEU A 90 1.71 -12.02 0.33
N ILE A 91 2.74 -11.91 -0.51
CA ILE A 91 3.19 -10.64 -1.09
C ILE A 91 3.05 -10.73 -2.60
N ALA A 92 2.34 -9.78 -3.19
CA ALA A 92 2.30 -9.57 -4.63
C ALA A 92 3.25 -8.44 -4.99
N SER A 93 4.06 -8.63 -6.03
CA SER A 93 4.98 -7.60 -6.52
C SER A 93 5.02 -7.57 -8.04
N ALA A 94 5.21 -6.38 -8.59
CA ALA A 94 5.42 -6.16 -10.02
C ALA A 94 6.63 -5.25 -10.25
N CYS A 95 7.24 -5.37 -11.43
CA CYS A 95 8.37 -4.54 -11.81
C CYS A 95 8.08 -3.70 -13.05
N LYS A 96 8.97 -2.75 -13.31
CA LYS A 96 8.98 -1.96 -14.53
C LYS A 96 9.12 -2.86 -15.75
N ALA A 97 8.08 -2.90 -16.57
CA ALA A 97 8.07 -3.69 -17.79
C ALA A 97 9.03 -3.13 -18.84
N SER A 98 10.07 -3.88 -19.19
CA SER A 98 10.84 -3.68 -20.43
C SER A 98 10.36 -4.57 -21.58
N SER A 99 9.56 -5.59 -21.29
CA SER A 99 8.92 -6.50 -22.24
C SER A 99 7.68 -7.13 -21.60
N ILE A 100 6.85 -7.83 -22.38
CA ILE A 100 5.68 -8.53 -21.85
C ILE A 100 6.04 -9.62 -20.83
N ASN A 101 7.21 -10.25 -20.99
CA ASN A 101 7.70 -11.27 -20.06
C ASN A 101 8.14 -10.68 -18.71
N HIS A 102 8.40 -9.38 -18.65
CA HIS A 102 8.71 -8.66 -17.40
C HIS A 102 7.46 -8.05 -16.77
N ALA A 103 6.39 -7.85 -17.52
CA ALA A 103 5.11 -7.28 -17.06
C ALA A 103 4.24 -8.28 -16.28
N VAL A 104 4.88 -9.13 -15.48
CA VAL A 104 4.23 -10.17 -14.68
C VAL A 104 4.18 -9.79 -13.22
N ILE A 105 3.17 -10.31 -12.52
CA ILE A 105 3.04 -10.17 -11.07
C ILE A 105 3.58 -11.46 -10.45
N ARG A 106 4.51 -11.31 -9.50
CA ARG A 106 5.05 -12.43 -8.73
C ARG A 106 4.40 -12.47 -7.37
N LEU A 107 4.00 -13.67 -6.95
CA LEU A 107 3.51 -13.95 -5.61
C LEU A 107 4.62 -14.63 -4.79
N PHE A 108 4.75 -14.22 -3.54
CA PHE A 108 5.67 -14.81 -2.57
C PHE A 108 4.90 -15.22 -1.33
N GLU A 109 5.14 -16.42 -0.81
CA GLU A 109 4.66 -16.79 0.53
C GLU A 109 5.58 -16.21 1.61
N THR A 110 5.01 -15.79 2.73
CA THR A 110 5.77 -15.18 3.84
C THR A 110 6.23 -16.20 4.88
N GLU A 111 5.75 -17.46 4.84
CA GLU A 111 6.17 -18.52 5.77
C GLU A 111 7.62 -18.97 5.52
N ARG A 112 8.00 -19.11 4.23
CA ARG A 112 9.36 -19.53 3.83
C ARG A 112 10.01 -18.58 2.83
N TRP A 113 9.35 -17.47 2.52
CA TRP A 113 9.86 -16.45 1.60
C TRP A 113 10.18 -16.99 0.19
N THR A 114 9.34 -17.92 -0.30
CA THR A 114 9.50 -18.55 -1.61
C THR A 114 8.54 -18.00 -2.65
N GLU A 115 8.99 -17.94 -3.91
CA GLU A 115 8.16 -17.54 -5.06
C GLU A 115 7.15 -18.64 -5.40
N ILE A 116 5.88 -18.27 -5.50
CA ILE A 116 4.79 -19.13 -5.98
C ILE A 116 4.74 -19.02 -7.51
N ARG A 117 4.87 -20.17 -8.18
CA ARG A 117 4.88 -20.26 -9.65
C ARG A 117 3.63 -20.98 -10.18
N PRO A 118 3.17 -20.65 -11.40
CA PRO A 118 3.70 -19.63 -12.31
C PRO A 118 3.33 -18.18 -11.87
N PRO A 119 4.08 -17.16 -12.34
CA PRO A 119 3.70 -15.77 -12.11
C PRO A 119 2.42 -15.41 -12.86
N LEU A 120 1.70 -14.40 -12.37
CA LEU A 120 0.44 -13.97 -12.97
C LEU A 120 0.69 -13.04 -14.16
N THR A 121 0.20 -13.42 -15.32
CA THR A 121 0.25 -12.59 -16.54
C THR A 121 -0.95 -11.65 -16.58
N ALA A 122 -0.71 -10.35 -16.39
CA ALA A 122 -1.77 -9.35 -16.31
C ALA A 122 -1.66 -8.27 -17.39
N HIS A 123 -0.47 -7.68 -17.54
CA HIS A 123 -0.28 -6.45 -18.29
C HIS A 123 0.72 -6.60 -19.42
N SER A 124 0.62 -5.70 -20.40
CA SER A 124 1.59 -5.56 -21.51
C SER A 124 2.63 -4.47 -21.25
N LEU A 125 2.33 -3.55 -20.32
CA LEU A 125 3.20 -2.49 -19.85
C LEU A 125 3.32 -2.55 -18.32
N THR A 126 4.03 -1.58 -17.73
CA THR A 126 4.28 -1.55 -16.28
C THR A 126 2.97 -1.51 -15.48
N THR A 127 2.83 -2.44 -14.54
CA THR A 127 1.81 -2.42 -13.48
C THR A 127 2.08 -1.26 -12.54
N THR A 128 1.07 -0.43 -12.29
CA THR A 128 1.15 0.79 -11.48
C THR A 128 0.65 0.58 -10.07
N ARG A 129 -0.32 -0.31 -9.84
CA ARG A 129 -0.81 -0.65 -8.50
C ARG A 129 -1.30 -2.09 -8.42
N LEU A 130 -1.08 -2.69 -7.25
CA LEU A 130 -1.64 -3.97 -6.80
C LEU A 130 -2.44 -3.73 -5.50
N ARG A 131 -3.60 -4.36 -5.35
CA ARG A 131 -4.39 -4.34 -4.10
C ARG A 131 -5.13 -5.66 -3.90
N PHE A 132 -4.98 -6.28 -2.73
CA PHE A 132 -5.86 -7.36 -2.30
C PHE A 132 -7.21 -6.79 -1.86
N SER A 133 -8.30 -7.54 -2.07
CA SER A 133 -9.60 -7.24 -1.45
C SER A 133 -9.51 -7.42 0.06
N SER A 134 -10.45 -6.86 0.81
CA SER A 134 -10.47 -6.89 2.28
C SER A 134 -10.48 -8.29 2.89
N ASP A 135 -10.96 -9.28 2.13
CA ASP A 135 -11.05 -10.70 2.51
C ASP A 135 -10.01 -11.58 1.81
N ASP A 136 -9.05 -10.96 1.12
CA ASP A 136 -8.01 -11.60 0.31
C ASP A 136 -8.55 -12.60 -0.73
N GLN A 137 -9.81 -12.52 -1.15
CA GLN A 137 -10.34 -13.40 -2.19
C GLN A 137 -9.96 -12.92 -3.60
N TYR A 138 -9.64 -11.64 -3.75
CA TYR A 138 -9.29 -11.06 -5.04
C TYR A 138 -8.02 -10.24 -4.97
N LEU A 139 -7.24 -10.27 -6.07
CA LEU A 139 -6.11 -9.40 -6.31
C LEU A 139 -6.41 -8.52 -7.52
N LEU A 140 -6.51 -7.21 -7.29
CA LEU A 140 -6.65 -6.20 -8.33
C LEU A 140 -5.27 -5.73 -8.79
N SER A 141 -5.10 -5.64 -10.10
CA SER A 141 -3.93 -5.08 -10.77
C SER A 141 -4.35 -4.06 -11.81
N VAL A 142 -3.62 -2.94 -11.87
CA VAL A 142 -3.83 -1.88 -12.86
C VAL A 142 -2.51 -1.44 -13.47
N GLY A 143 -2.54 -0.96 -14.71
CA GLY A 143 -1.31 -0.68 -15.45
C GLY A 143 -1.33 0.49 -16.43
N ARG A 144 -0.14 0.79 -16.96
CA ARG A 144 0.08 1.81 -18.00
C ARG A 144 -0.52 1.45 -19.35
N ASP A 145 -0.89 0.20 -19.56
CA ASP A 145 -1.61 -0.29 -20.74
C ASP A 145 -3.11 0.06 -20.74
N ARG A 146 -3.56 0.76 -19.69
CA ARG A 146 -4.95 1.25 -19.50
C ARG A 146 -5.94 0.15 -19.09
N GLN A 147 -5.41 -1.03 -18.81
CA GLN A 147 -6.16 -2.20 -18.40
C GLN A 147 -6.19 -2.31 -16.88
N TRP A 148 -7.29 -2.86 -16.37
CA TRP A 148 -7.34 -3.44 -15.04
C TRP A 148 -7.60 -4.95 -15.15
N VAL A 149 -7.09 -5.71 -14.20
CA VAL A 149 -7.19 -7.16 -14.11
C VAL A 149 -7.52 -7.55 -12.68
N VAL A 150 -8.47 -8.44 -12.51
CA VAL A 150 -8.82 -9.05 -11.23
C VAL A 150 -8.50 -10.53 -11.31
N PHE A 151 -7.71 -11.00 -10.34
CA PHE A 151 -7.47 -12.42 -10.10
C PHE A 151 -8.28 -12.86 -8.88
N GLU A 152 -8.75 -14.09 -8.88
CA GLU A 152 -9.52 -14.71 -7.80
C GLU A 152 -8.70 -15.83 -7.17
N ARG A 153 -8.73 -15.91 -5.84
CA ARG A 153 -8.00 -16.91 -5.07
C ARG A 153 -8.57 -18.29 -5.36
N ASP A 154 -7.70 -19.26 -5.62
CA ASP A 154 -8.13 -20.64 -5.89
C ASP A 154 -8.71 -21.29 -4.62
N ALA A 155 -9.83 -22.01 -4.78
CA ALA A 155 -10.51 -22.67 -3.66
C ALA A 155 -9.74 -23.91 -3.14
N GLY A 156 -8.92 -24.54 -3.98
CA GLY A 156 -8.12 -25.70 -3.62
C GLY A 156 -6.72 -25.35 -3.07
N ASP A 157 -6.20 -24.18 -3.42
CA ASP A 157 -4.89 -23.70 -3.03
C ASP A 157 -4.91 -22.20 -2.70
N ALA A 158 -5.01 -21.90 -1.41
CA ALA A 158 -5.06 -20.53 -0.88
C ALA A 158 -3.79 -19.70 -1.19
N LYS A 159 -2.76 -20.26 -1.82
CA LYS A 159 -1.57 -19.51 -2.27
C LYS A 159 -1.68 -19.07 -3.73
N LYS A 160 -2.65 -19.58 -4.49
CA LYS A 160 -2.81 -19.32 -5.92
C LYS A 160 -3.96 -18.39 -6.24
N TYR A 161 -3.80 -17.70 -7.36
CA TYR A 161 -4.75 -16.77 -7.91
C TYR A 161 -4.87 -17.00 -9.41
N ASP A 162 -6.10 -17.14 -9.90
CA ASP A 162 -6.40 -17.36 -11.31
C ASP A 162 -7.11 -16.15 -11.91
N LEU A 163 -6.99 -15.97 -13.22
CA LEU A 163 -7.60 -14.83 -13.91
C LEU A 163 -9.14 -14.91 -13.84
N ALA A 164 -9.75 -13.98 -13.12
CA ALA A 164 -11.21 -13.87 -13.03
C ALA A 164 -11.78 -12.94 -14.10
N GLN A 165 -11.21 -11.74 -14.23
CA GLN A 165 -11.66 -10.76 -15.22
C GLN A 165 -10.56 -9.79 -15.63
N ALA A 166 -10.56 -9.37 -16.89
CA ALA A 166 -9.75 -8.27 -17.38
C ALA A 166 -10.59 -7.35 -18.26
N ASP A 167 -10.34 -6.04 -18.19
CA ASP A 167 -10.89 -5.05 -19.13
C ASP A 167 -9.76 -4.23 -19.78
N PRO A 168 -9.35 -4.58 -21.01
CA PRO A 168 -8.30 -3.87 -21.74
C PRO A 168 -8.66 -2.41 -22.09
N LYS A 169 -9.94 -2.02 -21.97
CA LYS A 169 -10.45 -0.68 -22.27
C LYS A 169 -11.01 -0.01 -21.02
N GLY A 170 -10.54 -0.41 -19.84
CA GLY A 170 -10.95 0.17 -18.56
C GLY A 170 -10.83 1.70 -18.55
N HIS A 171 -9.73 2.26 -19.05
CA HIS A 171 -9.54 3.71 -19.20
C HIS A 171 -9.07 4.11 -20.61
N SER A 172 -9.24 5.40 -20.95
CA SER A 172 -8.74 5.94 -22.22
C SER A 172 -7.25 6.30 -22.18
N ARG A 173 -6.68 6.44 -20.97
CA ARG A 173 -5.25 6.62 -20.68
C ARG A 173 -4.84 5.75 -19.50
N MET A 174 -3.54 5.80 -19.16
CA MET A 174 -2.93 4.96 -18.13
C MET A 174 -3.71 5.01 -16.83
N ILE A 175 -3.91 3.86 -16.18
CA ILE A 175 -4.44 3.79 -14.82
C ILE A 175 -3.27 3.97 -13.87
N LEU A 176 -3.38 4.91 -12.94
CA LEU A 176 -2.31 5.32 -12.04
C LEU A 176 -2.47 4.71 -10.65
N ASP A 177 -3.72 4.54 -10.20
CA ASP A 177 -4.00 3.98 -8.87
C ASP A 177 -5.33 3.25 -8.83
N ALA A 178 -5.49 2.40 -7.82
CA ALA A 178 -6.72 1.66 -7.55
C ALA A 178 -6.87 1.33 -6.05
N ALA A 179 -8.12 1.17 -5.62
CA ALA A 179 -8.47 0.83 -4.25
C ALA A 179 -9.77 0.00 -4.20
N TRP A 180 -9.82 -0.99 -3.31
CA TRP A 180 -11.03 -1.75 -3.02
C TRP A 180 -11.93 -0.99 -2.05
N ALA A 181 -13.23 -0.97 -2.34
CA ALA A 181 -14.23 -0.50 -1.40
C ALA A 181 -14.41 -1.53 -0.26
N PRO A 182 -14.74 -1.10 0.96
CA PRO A 182 -15.12 -2.02 2.02
C PRO A 182 -16.48 -2.67 1.72
N GLY A 183 -16.65 -3.92 2.15
CA GLY A 183 -17.92 -4.64 2.12
C GLY A 183 -17.85 -5.96 1.36
N GLU A 184 -18.54 -6.97 1.91
CA GLU A 184 -18.55 -8.34 1.36
C GLU A 184 -19.75 -8.60 0.44
N GLU A 185 -20.89 -7.93 0.65
CA GLU A 185 -22.12 -8.19 -0.13
C GLU A 185 -22.05 -7.67 -1.56
N GLN A 186 -21.40 -6.51 -1.77
CA GLN A 186 -21.18 -5.92 -3.09
C GLN A 186 -19.70 -5.57 -3.23
N ARG A 187 -18.98 -6.39 -3.99
CA ARG A 187 -17.57 -6.14 -4.27
C ARG A 187 -17.45 -4.98 -5.25
N ALA A 188 -16.73 -3.96 -4.83
CA ALA A 188 -16.46 -2.81 -5.67
C ALA A 188 -15.03 -2.33 -5.53
N PHE A 189 -14.51 -1.72 -6.59
CA PHE A 189 -13.21 -1.06 -6.56
C PHE A 189 -13.22 0.19 -7.43
N ALA A 190 -12.34 1.12 -7.09
CA ALA A 190 -12.09 2.34 -7.83
C ALA A 190 -10.80 2.20 -8.65
N THR A 191 -10.82 2.72 -9.88
CA THR A 191 -9.62 2.91 -10.70
C THR A 191 -9.49 4.38 -11.08
N ALA A 192 -8.29 4.95 -10.93
CA ALA A 192 -8.00 6.35 -11.21
C ALA A 192 -6.95 6.47 -12.31
N GLY A 193 -7.21 7.35 -13.28
CA GLY A 193 -6.42 7.41 -14.50
C GLY A 193 -5.95 8.81 -14.92
N ARG A 194 -4.98 8.81 -15.84
CA ARG A 194 -4.47 10.01 -16.52
C ARG A 194 -5.48 10.63 -17.49
N ASP A 195 -6.62 9.97 -17.68
CA ASP A 195 -7.77 10.50 -18.42
C ASP A 195 -8.71 11.34 -17.56
N LYS A 196 -8.28 11.69 -16.34
CA LYS A 196 -8.99 12.59 -15.42
C LYS A 196 -10.32 12.00 -14.93
N GLN A 197 -10.39 10.67 -14.89
CA GLN A 197 -11.57 9.93 -14.45
C GLN A 197 -11.20 9.00 -13.32
N VAL A 198 -12.15 8.87 -12.40
CA VAL A 198 -12.21 7.76 -11.45
C VAL A 198 -13.42 6.93 -11.82
N LYS A 199 -13.22 5.65 -12.03
CA LYS A 199 -14.28 4.71 -12.39
C LYS A 199 -14.49 3.75 -11.24
N ILE A 200 -15.75 3.57 -10.85
CA ILE A 200 -16.17 2.61 -9.83
C ILE A 200 -16.73 1.39 -10.54
N TRP A 201 -16.13 0.25 -10.27
CA TRP A 201 -16.51 -1.03 -10.85
C TRP A 201 -17.15 -1.87 -9.76
N ALA A 202 -18.24 -2.56 -10.09
CA ALA A 202 -19.01 -3.31 -9.12
C ALA A 202 -19.42 -4.66 -9.66
N ARG A 203 -19.42 -5.64 -8.75
CA ARG A 203 -19.90 -7.00 -8.94
C ARG A 203 -20.86 -7.31 -7.79
N LYS A 204 -22.00 -7.92 -8.11
CA LYS A 204 -22.89 -8.51 -7.10
C LYS A 204 -22.54 -9.98 -6.97
N ASP A 205 -22.16 -10.41 -5.79
CA ASP A 205 -21.87 -11.81 -5.53
C ASP A 205 -23.17 -12.62 -5.50
N GLY A 206 -23.08 -13.92 -5.81
CA GLY A 206 -24.24 -14.82 -5.80
C GLY A 206 -25.00 -14.97 -7.13
N GLN A 207 -24.55 -14.33 -8.22
CA GLN A 207 -24.99 -14.68 -9.58
C GLN A 207 -23.86 -15.37 -10.34
N GLU A 208 -24.15 -16.55 -10.88
CA GLU A 208 -23.23 -17.30 -11.73
C GLU A 208 -22.82 -16.44 -12.94
N GLY A 209 -21.51 -16.27 -13.16
CA GLY A 209 -20.99 -15.41 -14.23
C GLY A 209 -21.07 -13.90 -13.97
N SER A 210 -21.34 -13.47 -12.72
CA SER A 210 -21.30 -12.04 -12.34
C SER A 210 -19.93 -11.44 -12.63
N LYS A 211 -19.91 -10.37 -13.42
CA LYS A 211 -18.71 -9.64 -13.83
C LYS A 211 -18.71 -8.25 -13.21
N PHE A 212 -17.53 -7.73 -12.93
CA PHE A 212 -17.35 -6.32 -12.62
C PHE A 212 -17.78 -5.48 -13.83
N SER A 213 -18.71 -4.57 -13.58
CA SER A 213 -19.23 -3.62 -14.56
C SER A 213 -19.10 -2.20 -14.03
N LEU A 214 -19.03 -1.23 -14.94
CA LEU A 214 -18.90 0.18 -14.58
C LEU A 214 -20.20 0.67 -13.93
N ALA A 215 -20.13 0.99 -12.63
CA ALA A 215 -21.25 1.55 -11.88
C ALA A 215 -21.31 3.08 -12.01
N THR A 216 -20.19 3.75 -11.73
CA THR A 216 -20.12 5.22 -11.70
C THR A 216 -18.82 5.72 -12.30
N THR A 217 -18.86 6.90 -12.92
CA THR A 217 -17.66 7.63 -13.35
C THR A 217 -17.67 9.02 -12.73
N ILE A 218 -16.60 9.34 -12.00
CA ILE A 218 -16.34 10.66 -11.41
C ILE A 218 -15.33 11.36 -12.32
N LYS A 219 -15.67 12.55 -12.80
CA LYS A 219 -14.79 13.35 -13.68
C LYS A 219 -14.10 14.43 -12.87
N GLU A 220 -12.79 14.56 -13.05
CA GLU A 220 -11.96 15.61 -12.45
C GLU A 220 -11.35 16.51 -13.53
N GLN A 221 -10.88 17.69 -13.12
CA GLN A 221 -10.26 18.65 -14.04
C GLN A 221 -8.82 18.26 -14.43
N HIS A 222 -8.16 17.50 -13.56
CA HIS A 222 -6.76 17.08 -13.68
C HIS A 222 -6.66 15.55 -13.57
N PRO A 223 -5.57 14.95 -14.08
CA PRO A 223 -5.28 13.53 -13.86
C PRO A 223 -5.38 13.15 -12.38
N VAL A 224 -6.06 12.04 -12.11
CA VAL A 224 -6.21 11.53 -10.74
C VAL A 224 -5.09 10.51 -10.53
N THR A 225 -4.20 10.82 -9.60
CA THR A 225 -2.93 10.15 -9.39
C THR A 225 -2.96 9.18 -8.20
N ALA A 226 -3.83 9.44 -7.22
CA ALA A 226 -3.97 8.60 -6.03
C ALA A 226 -5.43 8.46 -5.62
N VAL A 227 -5.83 7.26 -5.18
CA VAL A 227 -7.16 7.00 -4.61
C VAL A 227 -7.09 6.02 -3.46
N ASP A 228 -7.95 6.21 -2.45
CA ASP A 228 -8.09 5.23 -1.39
C ASP A 228 -9.48 5.26 -0.73
N PHE A 229 -10.00 4.09 -0.40
CA PHE A 229 -11.28 3.95 0.30
C PHE A 229 -11.07 3.88 1.80
N LEU A 230 -11.93 4.58 2.55
CA LEU A 230 -12.02 4.39 3.98
C LEU A 230 -12.57 2.98 4.25
N GLN A 231 -11.78 2.14 4.92
CA GLN A 231 -12.15 0.73 5.17
C GLN A 231 -13.18 0.56 6.29
N GLN A 232 -13.46 1.62 7.05
CA GLN A 232 -14.47 1.61 8.10
C GLN A 232 -15.88 1.64 7.50
N SER A 233 -16.75 0.73 7.94
CA SER A 233 -18.18 0.84 7.67
C SER A 233 -18.71 2.09 8.38
N THR A 234 -19.06 3.12 7.60
CA THR A 234 -19.77 4.27 8.15
C THR A 234 -21.15 3.80 8.61
N LYS A 235 -21.69 4.35 9.70
CA LYS A 235 -23.03 4.01 10.21
C LYS A 235 -24.17 4.35 9.22
N THR A 236 -23.85 4.82 8.03
CA THR A 236 -24.74 5.54 7.11
C THR A 236 -24.91 4.89 5.74
N ASP A 237 -24.54 3.63 5.53
CA ASP A 237 -24.57 2.96 4.20
C ASP A 237 -23.84 3.78 3.10
N LYS A 238 -22.73 4.42 3.48
CA LYS A 238 -21.93 5.27 2.61
C LYS A 238 -20.50 4.77 2.53
N LEU A 239 -19.95 4.84 1.34
CA LEU A 239 -18.54 4.59 1.06
C LEU A 239 -17.85 5.93 0.89
N VAL A 240 -16.70 6.08 1.55
CA VAL A 240 -15.89 7.30 1.48
C VAL A 240 -14.64 7.01 0.68
N LEU A 241 -14.42 7.78 -0.38
CA LEU A 241 -13.30 7.65 -1.31
C LEU A 241 -12.50 8.95 -1.32
N ALA A 242 -11.22 8.88 -0.97
CA ALA A 242 -10.30 10.01 -1.13
C ALA A 242 -9.69 9.99 -2.53
N LEU A 243 -9.59 11.17 -3.15
CA LEU A 243 -9.02 11.40 -4.46
C LEU A 243 -7.89 12.43 -4.37
N GLY A 244 -6.77 12.14 -5.02
CA GLY A 244 -5.64 13.04 -5.17
C GLY A 244 -5.29 13.24 -6.63
N THR A 245 -4.97 14.47 -7.02
CA THR A 245 -4.71 14.83 -8.42
C THR A 245 -3.28 15.27 -8.67
N GLU A 246 -2.88 15.30 -9.95
CA GLU A 246 -1.59 15.82 -10.41
C GLU A 246 -1.41 17.32 -10.07
N ALA A 247 -2.51 18.05 -9.87
CA ALA A 247 -2.49 19.45 -9.46
C ALA A 247 -2.41 19.65 -7.93
N GLY A 248 -2.25 18.58 -7.14
CA GLY A 248 -2.18 18.64 -5.68
C GLY A 248 -3.52 18.87 -4.97
N LYS A 249 -4.62 18.94 -5.73
CA LYS A 249 -5.98 18.97 -5.17
C LYS A 249 -6.33 17.63 -4.56
N ILE A 250 -6.92 17.68 -3.37
CA ILE A 250 -7.48 16.52 -2.65
C ILE A 250 -9.00 16.72 -2.51
N SER A 251 -9.76 15.67 -2.84
CA SER A 251 -11.21 15.64 -2.72
C SER A 251 -11.65 14.38 -1.97
N ILE A 252 -12.73 14.47 -1.19
CA ILE A 252 -13.40 13.33 -0.56
C ILE A 252 -14.76 13.14 -1.25
N CYS A 253 -14.95 11.98 -1.86
CA CYS A 253 -16.19 11.58 -2.51
C CYS A 253 -16.98 10.65 -1.59
N ILE A 254 -18.28 10.91 -1.49
CA ILE A 254 -19.22 10.09 -0.73
C ILE A 254 -20.11 9.38 -1.75
N LEU A 255 -20.04 8.05 -1.74
CA LEU A 255 -20.82 7.17 -2.61
C LEU A 255 -21.89 6.45 -1.78
N LYS A 256 -23.06 6.24 -2.35
CA LYS A 256 -24.08 5.38 -1.71
C LYS A 256 -23.68 3.92 -1.86
N GLN A 257 -23.77 3.13 -0.80
CA GLN A 257 -23.38 1.71 -0.86
C GLN A 257 -24.29 0.87 -1.76
N THR A 258 -25.57 1.26 -1.94
CA THR A 258 -26.57 0.48 -2.68
C THR A 258 -26.39 0.47 -4.20
N ASP A 259 -26.07 1.63 -4.78
CA ASP A 259 -25.94 1.80 -6.24
C ASP A 259 -24.58 2.38 -6.65
N LEU A 260 -23.72 2.70 -5.68
CA LEU A 260 -22.41 3.30 -5.87
C LEU A 260 -22.45 4.64 -6.61
N SER A 261 -23.61 5.31 -6.60
CA SER A 261 -23.77 6.64 -7.16
C SER A 261 -23.11 7.70 -6.27
N LEU A 262 -22.60 8.76 -6.92
CA LEU A 262 -21.97 9.87 -6.23
C LEU A 262 -23.02 10.73 -5.53
N GLU A 263 -22.99 10.74 -4.20
CA GLU A 263 -23.87 11.57 -3.38
C GLU A 263 -23.29 12.97 -3.17
N ALA A 264 -22.01 13.04 -2.80
CA ALA A 264 -21.34 14.31 -2.54
C ALA A 264 -19.85 14.26 -2.89
N THR A 265 -19.27 15.43 -3.14
CA THR A 265 -17.82 15.61 -3.25
C THR A 265 -17.42 16.84 -2.47
N VAL A 266 -16.55 16.64 -1.49
CA VAL A 266 -16.01 17.69 -0.62
C VAL A 266 -14.57 17.91 -1.02
N SER A 267 -14.26 19.05 -1.63
CA SER A 267 -12.87 19.43 -1.88
C SER A 267 -12.24 20.00 -0.60
N ILE A 268 -11.02 19.57 -0.29
CA ILE A 268 -10.25 20.18 0.79
C ILE A 268 -9.91 21.63 0.40
N LYS A 269 -9.89 22.53 1.39
CA LYS A 269 -9.58 23.95 1.19
C LYS A 269 -8.25 24.12 0.43
N THR A 270 -8.19 25.08 -0.48
CA THR A 270 -7.01 25.33 -1.33
C THR A 270 -5.73 25.58 -0.53
N GLU A 271 -5.85 26.18 0.65
CA GLU A 271 -4.73 26.41 1.59
C GLU A 271 -4.09 25.11 2.09
N LEU A 272 -4.86 24.02 2.12
CA LEU A 272 -4.43 22.68 2.53
C LEU A 272 -4.13 21.80 1.31
N ALA A 273 -4.21 22.32 0.09
CA ALA A 273 -3.79 21.57 -1.10
C ALA A 273 -2.26 21.45 -1.14
N LEU A 274 -1.79 20.48 -1.92
CA LEU A 274 -0.36 20.36 -2.23
C LEU A 274 -0.01 21.30 -3.40
N PRO A 275 1.19 21.91 -3.40
CA PRO A 275 1.67 22.71 -4.52
C PRO A 275 2.06 21.86 -5.75
N LYS A 276 2.19 20.54 -5.58
CA LYS A 276 2.54 19.55 -6.62
C LYS A 276 1.62 18.32 -6.52
N ALA A 277 1.85 17.33 -7.39
CA ALA A 277 1.02 16.13 -7.48
C ALA A 277 0.90 15.37 -6.15
N VAL A 278 -0.29 14.82 -5.91
CA VAL A 278 -0.51 13.82 -4.86
C VAL A 278 0.06 12.49 -5.36
N LEU A 279 1.03 11.92 -4.65
CA LEU A 279 1.68 10.66 -5.04
C LEU A 279 0.96 9.43 -4.46
N GLN A 280 0.48 9.53 -3.22
CA GLN A 280 -0.24 8.45 -2.57
C GLN A 280 -1.19 8.98 -1.51
N LEU A 281 -2.31 8.28 -1.35
CA LEU A 281 -3.28 8.45 -0.29
C LEU A 281 -3.39 7.15 0.48
N ALA A 282 -3.55 7.25 1.80
CA ALA A 282 -3.83 6.11 2.66
C ALA A 282 -4.71 6.56 3.82
N TRP A 283 -5.92 6.02 3.90
CA TRP A 283 -6.75 6.13 5.09
C TRP A 283 -6.12 5.35 6.24
N ARG A 284 -6.32 5.84 7.46
CA ARG A 284 -5.96 5.12 8.66
C ARG A 284 -6.66 3.74 8.66
N PRO A 285 -5.91 2.63 8.78
CA PRO A 285 -6.50 1.31 8.92
C PRO A 285 -7.35 1.21 10.20
N VAL A 286 -8.41 0.40 10.17
CA VAL A 286 -9.25 0.13 11.34
C VAL A 286 -8.50 -0.83 12.26
N THR A 287 -8.28 -0.45 13.52
CA THR A 287 -7.72 -1.34 14.55
C THR A 287 -8.81 -2.22 15.14
N THR A 288 -8.45 -3.46 15.48
CA THR A 288 -9.34 -4.50 16.05
C THR A 288 -9.99 -4.12 17.37
N ASP A 289 -9.46 -3.11 18.07
CA ASP A 289 -9.92 -2.69 19.40
C ASP A 289 -11.23 -1.90 19.41
N GLY A 290 -11.88 -1.72 18.25
CA GLY A 290 -13.19 -1.07 18.16
C GLY A 290 -13.19 0.43 18.52
N ASP A 291 -12.03 0.98 18.91
CA ASP A 291 -11.83 2.41 18.98
C ASP A 291 -11.68 2.93 17.56
N TYR A 292 -12.81 3.43 17.03
CA TYR A 292 -12.88 4.11 15.75
C TYR A 292 -12.21 5.48 15.85
N GLY A 293 -10.91 5.49 16.17
CA GLY A 293 -10.11 6.69 16.24
C GLY A 293 -10.38 7.57 15.02
N GLU A 294 -10.32 8.88 15.22
CA GLU A 294 -10.81 9.86 14.24
C GLU A 294 -10.26 9.57 12.83
N SER A 295 -11.14 9.63 11.82
CA SER A 295 -10.80 9.31 10.43
C SER A 295 -9.64 10.18 9.96
N ALA A 296 -8.47 9.58 9.78
CA ALA A 296 -7.26 10.27 9.37
C ALA A 296 -6.83 9.79 7.98
N LEU A 297 -6.36 10.74 7.17
CA LEU A 297 -5.88 10.51 5.81
C LEU A 297 -4.43 10.96 5.71
N ALA A 298 -3.54 10.01 5.40
CA ALA A 298 -2.15 10.30 5.08
C ALA A 298 -2.03 10.65 3.58
N ILE A 299 -1.25 11.68 3.28
CA ILE A 299 -1.11 12.27 1.95
C ILE A 299 0.36 12.49 1.67
N ALA A 300 0.90 11.76 0.69
CA ALA A 300 2.27 11.94 0.22
C ALA A 300 2.27 12.83 -1.03
N GLY A 301 3.06 13.91 -1.02
CA GLY A 301 3.18 14.86 -2.12
C GLY A 301 4.51 14.77 -2.86
N GLU A 302 4.51 15.15 -4.14
CA GLU A 302 5.73 15.30 -4.96
C GLU A 302 6.58 16.51 -4.51
N ASP A 303 6.06 17.34 -3.60
CA ASP A 303 6.82 18.38 -2.92
C ASP A 303 7.75 17.85 -1.82
N GLY A 304 7.76 16.53 -1.61
CA GLY A 304 8.55 15.88 -0.56
C GLY A 304 7.87 15.92 0.81
N SER A 305 6.63 16.39 0.90
CA SER A 305 5.88 16.43 2.17
C SER A 305 5.03 15.19 2.38
N LEU A 306 4.91 14.79 3.66
CA LEU A 306 3.89 13.87 4.16
C LEU A 306 2.96 14.66 5.08
N ARG A 307 1.67 14.68 4.77
CA ARG A 307 0.64 15.38 5.56
C ARG A 307 -0.36 14.39 6.10
N ILE A 308 -0.81 14.58 7.33
CA ILE A 308 -1.87 13.78 7.96
C ILE A 308 -3.04 14.72 8.23
N TYR A 309 -4.16 14.48 7.57
CA TYR A 309 -5.37 15.25 7.77
C TYR A 309 -6.39 14.45 8.54
N GLN A 310 -6.89 15.06 9.61
CA GLN A 310 -7.97 14.51 10.38
C GLN A 310 -9.29 15.05 9.84
N ILE A 311 -10.18 14.15 9.43
CA ILE A 311 -11.44 14.48 8.77
C ILE A 311 -12.57 14.18 9.74
N LYS A 312 -13.28 15.24 10.16
CA LYS A 312 -14.40 15.15 11.10
C LYS A 312 -15.73 15.15 10.37
N GLY A 313 -16.69 14.37 10.87
CA GLY A 313 -18.07 14.34 10.36
C GLY A 313 -18.30 13.44 9.14
N LEU A 314 -17.47 12.40 8.98
CA LEU A 314 -17.72 11.28 8.06
C LEU A 314 -18.67 10.25 8.67
#